data_AF-A0A842SQ47-F1
#
_entry.id   AF-A0A842SQ47-F1
#
_cell.length_a   1.000
_cell.length_b   1.000
_cell.length_c   1.000
_cell.angle_alpha   90.00
_cell.angle_beta   90.00
_cell.angle_gamma   90.00
#
_symmetry.space_group_name_H-M   'P 1'
#
loop_
_entity.id
_entity.type
_entity.pdbx_description
1 polymer ?
#
loop_
_entity_poly.entity_id
_entity_poly.type
_entity_poly.pdbx_seq_one_letter_code
_entity_poly.pdbx_strand_id
1 'polypeptide(L)'
;MQSETEKALREILGEGFDGLNENLRAGMLGCRPETIGKSHEKLIELGLKPEKIASQAHLPGRDPETIRRKYQFPRRFFSKETICSFPQLLGNAGETVQSPVQLLHDLGIDYDKYPYAYTTQKCKRKKIAALARARLGSDRELSEKAKEIIRKGQTSFQ
;
A
#
# COMPACT_ATOMS: atom_id res chain seq x y z
N MET A 1 29.22 -20.72 4.92
CA MET A 1 29.59 -19.35 5.33
C MET A 1 28.39 -18.47 5.07
N GLN A 2 27.78 -17.92 6.12
CA GLN A 2 26.84 -16.80 5.93
C GLN A 2 27.66 -15.62 5.40
N SER A 3 27.16 -14.91 4.39
CA SER A 3 27.86 -13.71 3.90
C SER A 3 27.81 -12.62 4.99
N GLU A 4 28.83 -11.77 5.08
CA GLU A 4 28.85 -10.63 6.00
C GLU A 4 27.58 -9.76 5.84
N THR A 5 27.05 -9.68 4.61
CA THR A 5 25.78 -9.04 4.29
C THR A 5 24.60 -9.71 4.99
N GLU A 6 24.51 -11.04 4.97
CA GLU A 6 23.41 -11.77 5.65
C GLU A 6 23.42 -11.52 7.16
N LYS A 7 24.60 -11.50 7.77
CA LYS A 7 24.76 -11.23 9.20
C LYS A 7 24.33 -9.81 9.54
N ALA A 8 24.73 -8.82 8.76
CA ALA A 8 24.30 -7.42 8.93
C ALA A 8 22.78 -7.26 8.75
N LEU A 9 22.18 -7.97 7.79
CA LEU A 9 20.72 -7.93 7.57
C LEU A 9 19.94 -8.59 8.71
N ARG A 10 20.47 -9.68 9.29
CA ARG A 10 19.91 -10.30 10.50
C ARG A 10 19.96 -9.35 11.70
N GLU A 11 21.02 -8.57 11.84
CA GLU A 11 21.14 -7.55 12.90
C GLU A 11 20.12 -6.42 12.73
N ILE A 12 19.91 -5.95 11.49
CA ILE A 12 18.99 -4.84 11.18
C ILE A 12 17.52 -5.26 11.31
N LEU A 13 17.16 -6.45 10.80
CA LEU A 13 15.76 -6.90 10.71
C LEU A 13 15.35 -7.86 11.84
N GLY A 14 16.29 -8.37 12.62
CA GLY A 14 16.06 -9.34 13.69
C GLY A 14 15.29 -10.58 13.22
N GLU A 15 14.30 -11.01 14.00
CA GLU A 15 13.39 -12.13 13.68
C GLU A 15 12.65 -11.94 12.35
N GLY A 16 12.52 -10.69 11.90
CA GLY A 16 11.92 -10.35 10.62
C GLY A 16 12.70 -10.88 9.42
N PHE A 17 14.02 -11.07 9.55
CA PHE A 17 14.86 -11.68 8.51
C PHE A 17 14.54 -13.18 8.33
N ASP A 18 14.19 -13.87 9.41
CA ASP A 18 13.89 -15.30 9.41
C ASP A 18 12.53 -15.64 8.80
N GLY A 19 11.59 -14.70 8.84
CA GLY A 19 10.30 -14.81 8.14
C GLY A 19 10.32 -14.51 6.63
N LEU A 20 11.47 -14.14 6.06
CA LEU A 20 11.56 -13.77 4.64
C LEU A 20 11.53 -14.99 3.72
N ASN A 21 10.73 -14.93 2.65
CA ASN A 21 10.79 -15.93 1.60
C ASN A 21 12.11 -15.83 0.81
N GLU A 22 12.49 -16.92 0.15
CA GLU A 22 13.76 -17.06 -0.57
C GLU A 22 14.00 -15.96 -1.62
N ASN A 23 12.97 -15.58 -2.38
CA ASN A 23 13.06 -14.53 -3.39
C ASN A 23 13.34 -13.14 -2.78
N LEU A 24 12.68 -12.83 -1.65
CA LEU A 24 12.89 -11.58 -0.93
C LEU A 24 14.28 -11.55 -0.28
N ARG A 25 14.73 -12.67 0.31
CA ARG A 25 16.09 -12.79 0.84
C ARG A 25 17.13 -12.56 -0.24
N ALA A 26 17.01 -13.23 -1.39
CA ALA A 26 17.90 -13.05 -2.52
C ALA A 26 17.95 -11.59 -3.00
N GLY A 27 16.79 -10.94 -3.08
CA GLY A 27 16.69 -9.52 -3.44
C GLY A 27 17.39 -8.60 -2.44
N MET A 28 17.26 -8.87 -1.13
CA MET A 28 17.91 -8.06 -0.08
C MET A 28 19.42 -8.29 0.02
N LEU A 29 19.89 -9.51 -0.26
CA LEU A 29 21.32 -9.81 -0.31
C LEU A 29 22.05 -9.09 -1.46
N GLY A 30 21.32 -8.66 -2.50
CA GLY A 30 21.84 -7.82 -3.57
C GLY A 30 21.93 -6.33 -3.21
N CYS A 31 21.38 -5.90 -2.07
CA CYS A 31 21.40 -4.51 -1.61
C CYS A 31 22.51 -4.28 -0.59
N ARG A 32 22.97 -3.02 -0.49
CA ARG A 32 23.93 -2.64 0.55
C ARG A 32 23.24 -2.63 1.92
N PRO A 33 23.80 -3.28 2.96
CA PRO A 33 23.18 -3.34 4.28
C PRO A 33 23.01 -1.96 4.91
N GLU A 34 23.90 -1.01 4.63
CA GLU A 34 23.78 0.39 5.06
C GLU A 34 22.53 1.08 4.50
N THR A 35 22.19 0.82 3.24
CA THR A 35 20.97 1.34 2.61
C THR A 35 19.74 0.73 3.24
N ILE A 36 19.78 -0.58 3.51
CA ILE A 36 18.69 -1.30 4.18
C ILE A 36 18.48 -0.77 5.60
N GLY A 37 19.55 -0.53 6.36
CA GLY A 37 19.50 0.06 7.70
C GLY A 37 18.83 1.44 7.70
N LYS A 38 19.30 2.35 6.83
CA LYS A 38 18.71 3.70 6.70
C LYS A 38 17.24 3.66 6.30
N SER A 39 16.87 2.76 5.40
CA SER A 39 15.48 2.58 4.98
C SER A 39 14.61 1.98 6.09
N HIS A 40 15.15 1.03 6.85
CA HIS A 40 14.49 0.44 8.01
C HIS A 40 14.23 1.48 9.11
N GLU A 41 15.25 2.25 9.47
CA GLU A 41 15.13 3.40 10.39
C GLU A 41 14.07 4.39 9.89
N LYS A 42 14.08 4.70 8.59
CA LYS A 42 13.10 5.63 8.02
C LYS A 42 11.66 5.10 8.14
N LEU A 43 11.45 3.80 7.95
CA LEU A 43 10.13 3.19 8.11
C LEU A 43 9.67 3.23 9.58
N ILE A 44 10.60 3.05 10.53
CA ILE A 44 10.31 3.21 11.97
C ILE A 44 9.96 4.66 12.29
N GLU A 45 10.71 5.65 11.79
CA GLU A 45 10.40 7.09 11.96
C GLU A 45 9.00 7.44 11.41
N LEU A 46 8.60 6.82 10.30
CA LEU A 46 7.27 6.98 9.72
C LEU A 46 6.16 6.32 10.57
N GLY A 47 6.53 5.50 11.56
CA GLY A 47 5.64 4.85 12.51
C GLY A 47 5.27 3.42 12.16
N LEU A 48 6.01 2.75 11.28
CA LEU A 48 5.79 1.32 11.01
C LEU A 48 6.43 0.47 12.10
N LYS A 49 5.74 -0.60 12.49
CA LYS A 49 6.27 -1.59 13.42
C LYS A 49 7.28 -2.52 12.71
N PRO A 50 8.35 -2.98 13.37
CA PRO A 50 9.34 -3.90 12.79
C PRO A 50 8.71 -5.16 12.16
N GLU A 51 7.73 -5.75 12.83
CA GLU A 51 6.96 -6.91 12.35
C GLU A 51 6.31 -6.66 10.97
N LYS A 52 5.78 -5.45 10.77
CA LYS A 52 5.12 -5.04 9.53
C LYS A 52 6.13 -4.75 8.43
N ILE A 53 7.29 -4.19 8.79
CA ILE A 53 8.40 -3.95 7.85
C ILE A 53 8.94 -5.29 7.34
N ALA A 54 9.12 -6.27 8.24
CA ALA A 54 9.53 -7.63 7.89
C ALA A 54 8.55 -8.31 6.93
N SER A 55 7.23 -8.16 7.17
CA SER A 55 6.19 -8.68 6.27
C SER A 55 6.22 -8.06 4.86
N GLN A 56 6.91 -6.93 4.69
CA GLN A 56 7.05 -6.19 3.44
C GLN A 56 8.52 -5.94 3.11
N ALA A 57 9.32 -7.01 3.11
CA ALA A 57 10.77 -6.99 2.92
C ALA A 57 11.29 -6.26 1.66
N HIS A 58 10.43 -6.08 0.66
CA HIS A 58 10.75 -5.28 -0.53
C HIS A 58 10.81 -3.76 -0.25
N LEU A 59 10.26 -3.28 0.87
CA LEU A 59 10.32 -1.88 1.31
C LEU A 59 11.72 -1.48 1.81
N PRO A 60 12.34 -2.18 2.78
CA PRO A 60 13.67 -1.83 3.26
C PRO A 60 14.75 -1.98 2.18
N GLY A 61 14.54 -2.83 1.16
CA GLY A 61 15.42 -2.90 -0.01
C GLY A 61 15.35 -1.70 -0.96
N ARG A 62 14.44 -0.74 -0.74
CA ARG A 62 14.38 0.51 -1.53
C ARG A 62 15.18 1.62 -0.90
N ASP A 63 15.54 2.60 -1.72
CA ASP A 63 16.15 3.84 -1.26
C ASP A 63 15.20 4.62 -0.30
N PRO A 64 15.73 5.20 0.79
CA PRO A 64 14.92 5.88 1.81
C PRO A 64 14.18 7.12 1.27
N GLU A 65 14.72 7.81 0.27
CA GLU A 65 14.03 8.94 -0.36
C GLU A 65 12.84 8.44 -1.20
N THR A 66 12.99 7.30 -1.86
CA THR A 66 11.88 6.63 -2.56
C THR A 66 10.77 6.25 -1.59
N ILE A 67 11.09 5.72 -0.41
CA ILE A 67 10.11 5.42 0.65
C ILE A 67 9.37 6.69 1.08
N ARG A 68 10.10 7.79 1.33
CA ARG A 68 9.50 9.08 1.69
C ARG A 68 8.51 9.56 0.64
N ARG A 69 8.89 9.55 -0.64
CA ARG A 69 8.01 9.96 -1.76
C ARG A 69 6.77 9.07 -1.84
N LYS A 70 6.94 7.75 -1.65
CA LYS A 70 5.83 6.81 -1.66
C LYS A 70 4.90 6.93 -0.44
N TYR A 71 5.39 7.46 0.68
CA TYR A 71 4.57 7.73 1.86
C TYR A 71 3.70 8.99 1.71
N GLN A 72 4.21 10.03 1.04
CA GLN A 72 3.49 11.30 0.86
C GLN A 72 2.19 11.14 0.08
N PHE A 73 2.15 10.23 -0.91
CA PHE A 73 0.97 10.09 -1.77
C PHE A 73 -0.23 9.47 -1.04
N PRO A 74 -0.14 8.28 -0.39
CA PRO A 74 -1.22 7.73 0.41
C PRO A 74 -1.67 8.66 1.54
N ARG A 75 -0.79 9.51 2.06
CA ARG A 75 -1.11 10.47 3.12
C ARG A 75 -2.17 11.50 2.74
N ARG A 76 -2.39 11.72 1.44
CA ARG A 76 -3.48 12.59 0.92
C ARG A 76 -4.86 11.96 1.09
N PHE A 77 -4.92 10.64 1.23
CA PHE A 77 -6.17 9.88 1.27
C PHE A 77 -6.39 9.19 2.62
N PHE A 78 -5.34 8.66 3.22
CA PHE A 78 -5.41 7.83 4.43
C PHE A 78 -4.74 8.49 5.64
N SER A 79 -5.24 8.12 6.82
CA SER A 79 -4.60 8.47 8.09
C SER A 79 -3.19 7.85 8.23
N LYS A 80 -2.34 8.44 9.09
CA LYS A 80 -1.02 7.87 9.41
C LYS A 80 -1.17 6.44 9.95
N GLU A 81 -2.15 6.23 10.81
CA GLU A 81 -2.45 4.94 11.43
C GLU A 81 -2.84 3.88 10.41
N THR A 82 -3.68 4.26 9.43
CA THR A 82 -4.07 3.39 8.31
C THR A 82 -2.83 3.01 7.49
N ILE A 83 -1.97 3.97 7.13
CA ILE A 83 -0.76 3.69 6.33
C ILE A 83 0.19 2.76 7.09
N CYS A 84 0.39 2.98 8.39
CA CYS A 84 1.26 2.13 9.22
C CYS A 84 0.67 0.73 9.42
N SER A 85 -0.65 0.60 9.48
CA SER A 85 -1.35 -0.68 9.57
C SER A 85 -1.30 -1.46 8.25
N PHE A 86 -1.22 -0.74 7.13
CA PHE A 86 -1.27 -1.27 5.76
C PHE A 86 -0.03 -0.86 4.93
N PRO A 87 1.16 -1.34 5.28
CA PRO A 87 2.41 -0.98 4.61
C PRO A 87 2.44 -1.35 3.12
N GLN A 88 1.57 -2.28 2.65
CA GLN A 88 1.39 -2.58 1.23
C GLN A 88 0.96 -1.35 0.39
N LEU A 89 0.35 -0.33 1.02
CA LEU A 89 0.03 0.94 0.36
C LEU A 89 1.28 1.67 -0.14
N LEU A 90 2.43 1.47 0.55
CA LEU A 90 3.73 2.03 0.17
C LEU A 90 4.39 1.23 -0.98
N GLY A 91 3.97 -0.01 -1.21
CA GLY A 91 4.47 -0.82 -2.34
C GLY A 91 3.92 -0.34 -3.69
N ASN A 92 2.63 0.04 -3.71
CA ASN A 92 1.87 0.42 -4.89
C ASN A 92 2.33 1.75 -5.51
N ALA A 93 2.07 1.96 -6.81
CA ALA A 93 2.22 3.26 -7.45
C ALA A 93 1.01 4.15 -7.08
N GLY A 94 1.23 5.44 -6.79
CA GLY A 94 0.20 6.35 -6.31
C GLY A 94 -1.05 6.39 -7.21
N GLU A 95 -0.86 6.41 -8.52
CA GLU A 95 -1.95 6.39 -9.51
C GLU A 95 -2.90 5.19 -9.35
N THR A 96 -2.39 4.05 -8.85
CA THR A 96 -3.20 2.84 -8.64
C THR A 96 -4.09 2.88 -7.40
N VAL A 97 -3.93 3.91 -6.56
CA VAL A 97 -4.70 4.15 -5.33
C VAL A 97 -5.72 5.26 -5.53
N GLN A 98 -5.38 6.29 -6.31
CA GLN A 98 -6.24 7.46 -6.52
C GLN A 98 -7.58 7.13 -7.17
N SER A 99 -7.58 6.44 -8.32
CA SER A 99 -8.82 6.17 -9.06
C SER A 99 -9.84 5.37 -8.22
N PRO A 100 -9.45 4.32 -7.48
CA PRO A 100 -10.37 3.61 -6.60
C PRO A 100 -10.80 4.41 -5.35
N VAL A 101 -9.93 5.22 -4.75
CA VAL A 101 -10.32 6.10 -3.64
C VAL A 101 -11.40 7.07 -4.11
N GLN A 102 -11.20 7.71 -5.27
CA GLN A 102 -12.17 8.64 -5.84
C GLN A 102 -13.51 7.96 -6.09
N LEU A 103 -13.51 6.76 -6.70
CA LEU A 103 -14.73 6.00 -6.92
C LEU A 103 -15.47 5.68 -5.62
N LEU A 104 -14.77 5.22 -4.58
CA LEU A 104 -15.42 4.91 -3.30
C LEU A 104 -15.96 6.17 -2.62
N HIS A 105 -15.23 7.28 -2.69
CA HIS A 105 -15.69 8.58 -2.22
C HIS A 105 -16.98 9.00 -2.94
N ASP A 106 -17.02 8.92 -4.27
CA ASP A 106 -18.20 9.29 -5.08
C ASP A 106 -19.40 8.38 -4.80
N LEU A 107 -19.16 7.12 -4.41
CA LEU A 107 -20.20 6.19 -3.98
C LEU A 107 -20.67 6.42 -2.53
N GLY A 108 -20.00 7.31 -1.78
CA GLY A 108 -20.27 7.59 -0.37
C GLY A 108 -19.82 6.47 0.58
N ILE A 109 -18.78 5.74 0.18
CA ILE A 109 -18.19 4.63 0.95
C ILE A 109 -16.94 5.16 1.66
N ASP A 110 -16.91 4.99 2.99
CA ASP A 110 -15.75 5.25 3.82
C ASP A 110 -14.63 4.27 3.47
N TYR A 111 -13.68 4.74 2.67
CA TYR A 111 -12.59 3.93 2.14
C TYR A 111 -11.44 3.73 3.14
N ASP A 112 -11.39 4.51 4.23
CA ASP A 112 -10.42 4.32 5.32
C ASP A 112 -10.65 2.99 6.06
N LYS A 113 -11.90 2.49 6.04
CA LYS A 113 -12.28 1.17 6.56
C LYS A 113 -11.89 -0.01 5.65
N TYR A 114 -11.57 0.25 4.38
CA TYR A 114 -11.28 -0.80 3.39
C TYR A 114 -9.93 -0.64 2.67
N PRO A 115 -8.81 -0.50 3.39
CA PRO A 115 -7.47 -0.34 2.81
C PRO A 115 -6.96 -1.59 2.07
N TYR A 116 -7.61 -2.74 2.26
CA TYR A 116 -7.36 -3.97 1.49
C TYR A 116 -8.04 -4.01 0.11
N ALA A 117 -8.90 -3.03 -0.21
CA ALA A 117 -9.47 -2.89 -1.57
C ALA A 117 -8.38 -2.54 -2.61
N TYR A 118 -7.19 -2.19 -2.13
CA TYR A 118 -6.05 -1.71 -2.92
C TYR A 118 -4.93 -2.76 -3.11
N THR A 119 -5.20 -4.06 -2.85
CA THR A 119 -4.29 -5.20 -3.13
C THR A 119 -4.25 -5.57 -4.62
N THR A 120 -3.57 -6.63 -5.09
CA THR A 120 -3.42 -6.98 -6.55
C THR A 120 -4.64 -6.74 -7.46
N GLN A 121 -4.38 -6.30 -8.70
CA GLN A 121 -5.37 -5.75 -9.68
C GLN A 121 -6.62 -6.63 -9.89
N LYS A 122 -6.46 -7.97 -9.89
CA LYS A 122 -7.54 -8.96 -10.08
C LYS A 122 -8.53 -9.00 -8.90
N CYS A 123 -8.07 -8.68 -7.68
CA CYS A 123 -8.89 -8.65 -6.48
C CYS A 123 -9.47 -7.25 -6.20
N LYS A 124 -8.85 -6.17 -6.69
CA LYS A 124 -9.35 -4.78 -6.51
C LYS A 124 -10.77 -4.60 -7.03
N ARG A 125 -10.99 -4.89 -8.32
CA ARG A 125 -12.29 -4.68 -8.98
C ARG A 125 -13.40 -5.49 -8.33
N LYS A 126 -13.11 -6.75 -7.96
CA LYS A 126 -14.09 -7.62 -7.29
C LYS A 126 -14.45 -7.12 -5.89
N LYS A 127 -13.48 -6.66 -5.10
CA LYS A 127 -13.72 -6.10 -3.76
C LYS A 127 -14.49 -4.79 -3.82
N ILE A 128 -14.12 -3.90 -4.73
CA ILE A 128 -14.83 -2.62 -4.95
C ILE A 128 -16.27 -2.89 -5.39
N ALA A 129 -16.48 -3.80 -6.34
CA ALA A 129 -17.82 -4.19 -6.77
C ALA A 129 -18.64 -4.82 -5.63
N ALA A 130 -18.01 -5.66 -4.78
CA ALA A 130 -18.68 -6.24 -3.61
C ALA A 130 -19.08 -5.17 -2.58
N LEU A 131 -18.20 -4.20 -2.29
CA LEU A 131 -18.50 -3.09 -1.38
C LEU A 131 -19.61 -2.19 -1.94
N ALA A 132 -19.55 -1.91 -3.23
CA ALA A 132 -20.55 -1.12 -3.91
C ALA A 132 -21.92 -1.81 -3.89
N ARG A 133 -21.97 -3.13 -4.12
CA ARG A 133 -23.20 -3.94 -3.99
C ARG A 133 -23.72 -3.97 -2.56
N ALA A 134 -22.85 -4.16 -1.57
CA ALA A 134 -23.23 -4.18 -0.17
C ALA A 134 -23.83 -2.83 0.29
N ARG A 135 -23.36 -1.71 -0.27
CA ARG A 135 -23.85 -0.37 0.09
C ARG A 135 -25.09 0.05 -0.69
N LEU A 136 -25.20 -0.33 -1.95
CA LEU A 136 -26.22 0.13 -2.91
C LEU A 136 -27.27 -0.94 -3.24
N GLY A 137 -27.21 -2.12 -2.62
CA GLY A 137 -28.22 -3.17 -2.76
C GLY A 137 -28.11 -3.98 -4.06
N SER A 138 -28.32 -3.34 -5.22
CA SER A 138 -28.42 -4.02 -6.52
C SER A 138 -27.48 -3.45 -7.60
N ASP A 139 -27.10 -4.29 -8.58
CA ASP A 139 -26.28 -3.86 -9.73
C ASP A 139 -26.97 -2.78 -10.58
N ARG A 140 -28.30 -2.63 -10.48
CA ARG A 140 -29.09 -1.60 -11.17
C ARG A 140 -28.92 -0.22 -10.54
N GLU A 141 -28.95 -0.12 -9.22
CA GLU A 141 -28.71 1.14 -8.49
C GLU A 141 -27.26 1.60 -8.62
N LEU A 142 -26.33 0.65 -8.66
CA LEU A 142 -24.93 0.89 -9.02
C LEU A 142 -24.77 1.51 -10.41
N SER A 143 -25.47 0.95 -11.40
CA SER A 143 -25.46 1.44 -12.77
C SER A 143 -26.05 2.85 -12.89
N GLU A 144 -27.19 3.12 -12.24
CA GLU A 144 -27.82 4.45 -12.27
C GLU A 144 -26.98 5.50 -11.54
N LYS A 145 -26.41 5.17 -10.38
CA LYS A 145 -25.54 6.08 -9.63
C LYS A 145 -24.22 6.34 -10.36
N ALA A 146 -23.64 5.33 -11.02
CA ALA A 146 -22.48 5.50 -11.89
C ALA A 146 -22.79 6.39 -13.10
N LYS A 147 -23.95 6.21 -13.74
CA LYS A 147 -24.42 7.10 -14.81
C LYS A 147 -24.61 8.53 -14.32
N GLU A 148 -25.15 8.73 -13.11
CA GLU A 148 -25.34 10.06 -12.51
C GLU A 148 -24.00 10.76 -12.25
N ILE A 149 -23.00 10.03 -11.71
CA ILE A 149 -21.64 10.56 -11.49
C ILE A 149 -21.00 10.97 -12.83
N ILE A 150 -21.11 10.13 -13.86
CA ILE A 150 -20.61 10.45 -15.21
C ILE A 150 -21.32 11.70 -15.76
N ARG A 151 -22.65 11.79 -15.59
CA ARG A 151 -23.45 12.93 -16.06
C ARG A 151 -23.08 14.23 -15.37
N LYS A 152 -22.84 14.21 -14.05
CA LYS A 152 -22.37 15.35 -13.25
C LYS A 152 -20.93 15.76 -13.56
N GLY A 153 -20.07 14.78 -13.88
CA GLY A 153 -18.70 15.03 -14.34
C GLY A 153 -18.63 15.73 -15.70
N GLN A 154 -19.61 15.52 -16.58
CA GLN A 154 -19.67 16.16 -17.90
C GLN A 154 -20.24 17.59 -17.85
N THR A 155 -21.10 17.93 -16.88
CA THR A 155 -21.65 19.30 -16.75
C THR A 155 -20.70 20.30 -16.09
N SER A 156 -19.55 19.86 -15.57
CA SER A 156 -18.55 20.75 -14.94
C SER A 156 -17.53 21.34 -15.94
N PHE A 157 -17.71 21.11 -17.25
CA PHE A 157 -16.88 21.60 -18.35
C PHE A 157 -17.69 22.40 -19.39
N GLN A 158 -18.61 23.24 -18.94
CA GLN A 158 -19.20 24.31 -19.77
C GLN A 158 -19.03 25.67 -19.10
#